data_AF-A0A0C2ZJX2-F1
#
_entry.id   AF-A0A0C2ZJX2-F1
#
_cell.length_a   1.000
_cell.length_b   1.000
_cell.length_c   1.000
_cell.angle_alpha   90.00
_cell.angle_beta   90.00
_cell.angle_gamma   90.00
#
_symmetry.space_group_name_H-M   'P 1'
#
loop_
_entity.id
_entity.type
_entity.pdbx_description
1 polymer ?
#
loop_
_entity_poly.entity_id
_entity_poly.type
_entity_poly.pdbx_seq_one_letter_code
_entity_poly.pdbx_strand_id
1 'polypeptide(L)' 'MKNFNQWNEVKKGIYYFDFVFKADKKSVALLSQIKLFDCRRLDRKIGKINEEDFKKLKEKLFEIM' A
#
# COMPACT_ATOMS: atom_id res chain seq x y z
N MET A 1 8.36 -10.68 -28.18
CA MET A 1 7.64 -9.48 -27.69
C MET A 1 6.96 -9.82 -26.38
N LYS A 2 7.34 -9.19 -25.25
CA LYS A 2 6.64 -9.39 -23.97
C LYS A 2 5.30 -8.65 -24.02
N ASN A 3 4.22 -9.36 -23.71
CA ASN A 3 2.86 -8.87 -23.81
C ASN A 3 2.61 -7.68 -22.87
N PHE A 4 1.93 -6.64 -23.39
CA PHE A 4 1.60 -5.39 -22.71
C PHE A 4 0.83 -5.59 -21.38
N ASN A 5 0.25 -6.77 -21.15
CA ASN A 5 -0.48 -7.14 -19.93
C ASN A 5 0.40 -7.51 -18.72
N GLN A 6 1.72 -7.63 -18.87
CA GLN A 6 2.62 -8.07 -17.80
C GLN A 6 2.86 -7.03 -16.69
N TRP A 7 2.46 -5.76 -16.90
CA TRP A 7 2.69 -4.65 -15.95
C TRP A 7 1.64 -4.54 -14.84
N ASN A 8 0.46 -5.17 -15.02
CA ASN A 8 -0.68 -5.05 -14.10
C ASN A 8 -0.75 -6.20 -13.07
N GLU A 9 0.31 -6.98 -12.93
CA GLU A 9 0.35 -8.03 -11.92
C GLU A 9 0.54 -7.41 -10.54
N VAL A 10 -0.29 -7.85 -9.59
CA VAL A 10 -0.16 -7.50 -8.18
C VAL A 10 1.21 -7.97 -7.70
N LYS A 11 2.04 -7.01 -7.29
CA LYS A 11 3.39 -7.31 -6.80
C LYS A 11 3.29 -8.09 -5.49
N LYS A 12 3.87 -9.28 -5.49
CA LYS A 12 3.91 -10.18 -4.32
C LYS A 12 5.26 -10.08 -3.63
N GLY A 13 5.27 -10.24 -2.32
CA GLY A 13 6.48 -10.29 -1.50
C GLY A 13 6.30 -9.71 -0.11
N ILE A 14 7.36 -9.79 0.69
CA ILE A 14 7.33 -9.29 2.07
C ILE A 14 7.09 -7.77 2.11
N TYR A 15 7.63 -7.00 1.17
CA TYR A 15 7.51 -5.54 1.15
C TYR A 15 6.18 -4.99 0.57
N TYR A 16 5.22 -5.85 0.24
CA TYR A 16 3.95 -5.45 -0.40
C TYR A 16 2.76 -5.84 0.46
N PHE A 17 1.87 -4.90 0.75
CA PHE A 17 0.64 -5.17 1.51
C PHE A 17 -0.60 -4.76 0.71
N ASP A 18 -1.44 -5.72 0.37
CA ASP A 18 -2.67 -5.51 -0.40
C ASP A 18 -3.85 -5.19 0.53
N PHE A 19 -4.64 -4.17 0.19
CA PHE A 19 -5.82 -3.76 0.94
C PHE A 19 -6.87 -3.13 0.02
N VAL A 20 -8.07 -2.89 0.55
CA VAL A 20 -9.15 -2.22 -0.20
C VAL A 20 -9.32 -0.80 0.34
N PHE A 21 -9.01 0.20 -0.49
CA PHE A 21 -9.14 1.61 -0.11
C PHE A 21 -10.43 2.25 -0.62
N LYS A 22 -10.83 1.92 -1.85
CA LYS A 22 -12.11 2.31 -2.46
C LYS A 22 -12.82 1.04 -2.88
N ALA A 23 -14.16 1.04 -2.81
CA ALA A 23 -14.96 -0.07 -3.32
C ALA A 23 -14.49 -0.43 -4.74
N ASP A 24 -14.26 -1.72 -4.96
CA ASP A 24 -13.82 -2.32 -6.22
C ASP A 24 -12.38 -2.02 -6.68
N LYS A 25 -11.53 -1.44 -5.83
CA LYS A 25 -10.11 -1.23 -6.16
C LYS A 25 -9.18 -1.82 -5.10
N LYS A 26 -8.42 -2.83 -5.52
CA LYS A 26 -7.24 -3.30 -4.77
C LYS A 26 -6.16 -2.21 -4.80
N SER A 27 -5.68 -1.87 -3.62
CA SER A 27 -4.58 -0.94 -3.39
C SER A 27 -3.42 -1.72 -2.78
N VAL A 28 -2.19 -1.28 -3.06
CA VAL A 28 -0.98 -1.92 -2.54
C VAL A 28 -0.15 -0.88 -1.82
N ALA A 29 0.16 -1.14 -0.55
CA ALA A 29 1.13 -0.35 0.22
C ALA A 29 2.55 -0.90 -0.03
N LEU A 30 3.46 -0.01 -0.41
CA LEU A 30 4.87 -0.30 -0.68
C LEU A 30 5.67 -0.05 0.60
N LEU A 31 5.87 -1.10 1.41
CA LEU A 31 6.51 -0.98 2.72
C LEU A 31 7.97 -0.57 2.63
N SER A 32 8.67 -0.98 1.56
CA SER A 32 10.04 -0.57 1.27
C SER A 32 10.20 0.93 0.97
N GLN A 33 9.10 1.66 0.76
CA GLN A 33 9.11 3.10 0.44
C GLN A 33 8.63 3.97 1.60
N ILE A 34 8.54 3.42 2.82
CA ILE A 34 8.17 4.18 4.00
C ILE A 34 9.18 5.31 4.26
N LYS A 35 8.68 6.52 4.51
CA LYS A 35 9.50 7.71 4.77
C LYS A 35 8.70 8.77 5.53
N LEU A 36 9.42 9.63 6.25
CA LEU A 36 8.85 10.80 6.90
C LEU A 36 8.61 11.91 5.88
N PHE A 37 7.46 12.58 5.99
CA PHE A 37 7.09 13.72 5.17
C PHE A 37 6.77 14.93 6.05
N ASP A 38 7.15 16.12 5.59
CA ASP A 38 6.73 17.39 6.16
C ASP A 38 5.25 17.64 5.89
N CYS A 39 4.52 18.24 6.85
CA CYS A 39 3.09 18.50 6.75
C CYS A 39 2.71 19.40 5.56
N ARG A 40 3.63 20.27 5.09
CA ARG A 40 3.42 21.14 3.92
C ARG A 40 3.25 20.37 2.60
N ARG A 41 3.64 19.08 2.56
CA ARG A 41 3.44 18.20 1.40
C ARG A 41 2.07 17.52 1.38
N LEU A 42 1.31 17.62 2.47
CA LEU A 42 -0.04 17.07 2.55
C LEU A 42 -1.03 18.08 1.98
N ASP A 43 -1.53 17.81 0.78
CA ASP A 43 -2.50 18.68 0.10
C ASP A 43 -3.93 18.51 0.67
N ARG A 44 -4.44 17.28 0.70
CA ARG A 44 -5.81 16.99 1.16
C ARG A 44 -5.98 15.57 1.70
N LYS A 45 -7.00 15.37 2.53
CA LYS A 45 -7.41 14.05 3.04
C LYS A 45 -8.20 13.28 1.97
N ILE A 46 -7.68 12.14 1.52
CA ILE A 46 -8.31 11.31 0.47
C ILE A 46 -9.24 10.21 1.00
N GLY A 47 -9.19 9.92 2.30
CA GLY A 47 -9.97 8.85 2.92
C GLY A 47 -9.29 8.31 4.18
N LYS A 48 -9.76 7.15 4.64
CA LYS A 48 -9.17 6.40 5.76
C LYS A 48 -9.19 4.91 5.39
N ILE A 49 -8.09 4.22 5.62
CA ILE A 49 -8.06 2.76 5.56
C ILE A 49 -8.97 2.19 6.66
N ASN A 50 -9.57 1.01 6.43
CA ASN A 50 -10.31 0.35 7.49
C ASN A 50 -9.37 -0.04 8.65
N GLU A 51 -9.96 -0.24 9.83
CA GLU A 51 -9.16 -0.46 11.05
C GLU A 51 -8.45 -1.81 11.05
N GLU A 52 -9.09 -2.84 10.49
CA GLU A 52 -8.55 -4.20 10.43
C GLU A 52 -7.31 -4.28 9.51
N ASP A 53 -7.39 -3.73 8.30
CA ASP A 53 -6.27 -3.65 7.36
C ASP A 53 -5.16 -2.75 7.92
N PHE A 54 -5.50 -1.68 8.66
CA PHE A 54 -4.48 -0.88 9.33
C PHE A 54 -3.74 -1.65 10.41
N LYS A 55 -4.44 -2.51 11.17
CA LYS A 55 -3.81 -3.39 12.15
C LYS A 55 -2.85 -4.37 11.48
N LYS A 56 -3.32 -5.07 10.44
CA LYS A 56 -2.50 -6.02 9.65
C LYS A 56 -1.30 -5.35 8.98
N LEU A 57 -1.48 -4.12 8.47
CA LEU A 57 -0.40 -3.32 7.90
C LEU A 57 0.71 -3.05 8.92
N LYS A 58 0.34 -2.68 10.15
CA LYS A 58 1.32 -2.43 11.22
C LYS A 58 2.07 -3.71 11.61
N GLU A 59 1.34 -4.80 11.82
CA GLU A 59 1.94 -6.12 12.14
C GLU A 59 2.96 -6.51 11.08
N LYS A 60 2.58 -6.45 9.80
CA LYS A 60 3.48 -6.75 8.69
C LYS A 60 4.68 -5.81 8.60
N LEU A 61 4.51 -4.53 8.92
CA LEU A 61 5.64 -3.58 8.97
C LEU A 61 6.64 -3.97 10.07
N PHE A 62 6.17 -4.35 11.25
CA PHE A 62 7.02 -4.81 12.35
C PHE A 62 7.72 -6.13 12.05
N GLU A 63 7.11 -7.03 11.29
CA GLU A 63 7.76 -8.29 10.87
C GLU A 63 8.95 -8.09 9.93
N ILE A 64 9.01 -6.95 9.21
CA ILE A 64 10.03 -6.66 8.19
C ILE A 64 11.16 -5.77 8.75
N MET A 65 10.93 -5.11 9.88
CA MET A 65 11.91 -4.28 10.58
C MET A 65 12.74 -5.12 11.55
#